data_AF-Q64AW8-F1
#
_entry.id   AF-Q64AW8-F1
#
_cell.length_a   1.000
_cell.length_b   1.000
_cell.length_c   1.000
_cell.angle_alpha   90.00
_cell.angle_beta   90.00
_cell.angle_gamma   90.00
#
_symmetry.space_group_name_H-M   'P 1'
#
loop_
_entity.id
_entity.type
_entity.pdbx_description
1 polymer ?
#
loop_
_entity_poly.entity_id
_entity_poly.type
_entity_poly.pdbx_seq_one_letter_code
_entity_poly.pdbx_strand_id
1 'polypeptide(L)'
;MAKIKDVLRDLNPWWKGKFEIEYKQREIYEQIEKFMPLPQIIALTGLRRVGKTTLMRKIIEDAIENGFDSRNIIYFSFDEFREAEIREVMRGYEELMEKDFRRQGKYLLLLDEIQKLSNWENQLKSIYDLFGKKVKIIISGSESLFIKNCTTIQEVGGRRKGN
;
A
#
# COMPACT_ATOMS: atom_id res chain seq x y z
N MET A 1 -5.50 20.64 -1.99
CA MET A 1 -4.21 20.23 -2.59
C MET A 1 -2.99 20.48 -1.70
N ALA A 2 -2.80 21.63 -1.03
CA ALA A 2 -1.65 21.80 -0.13
C ALA A 2 -1.62 20.73 1.00
N LYS A 3 -2.76 20.55 1.69
CA LYS A 3 -2.90 19.58 2.80
C LYS A 3 -2.53 18.13 2.44
N ILE A 4 -2.91 17.64 1.25
CA ILE A 4 -2.60 16.26 0.85
C ILE A 4 -1.11 16.05 0.57
N LYS A 5 -0.42 17.09 0.07
CA LYS A 5 1.02 17.04 -0.18
C LYS A 5 1.80 16.97 1.13
N ASP A 6 1.36 17.70 2.14
CA ASP A 6 1.99 17.67 3.46
C ASP A 6 1.81 16.29 4.11
N VAL A 7 0.60 15.73 4.09
CA VAL A 7 0.33 14.36 4.55
C VAL A 7 1.19 13.33 3.80
N LEU A 8 1.32 13.46 2.47
CA LEU A 8 2.18 12.58 1.68
C LEU A 8 3.65 12.67 2.12
N ARG A 9 4.18 13.86 2.38
CA ARG A 9 5.57 14.03 2.85
C ARG A 9 5.80 13.39 4.21
N ASP A 10 4.82 13.47 5.10
CA ASP A 10 4.91 12.94 6.46
C ASP A 10 4.81 11.40 6.48
N LEU A 11 3.95 10.85 5.62
CA LEU A 11 3.72 9.41 5.53
C LEU A 11 4.82 8.65 4.77
N ASN A 12 5.67 9.34 4.01
CA ASN A 12 6.68 8.74 3.13
C ASN A 12 8.11 9.21 3.47
N PRO A 13 8.64 8.91 4.68
CA PRO A 13 9.95 9.38 5.11
C PRO A 13 11.12 8.90 4.23
N TRP A 14 10.99 7.74 3.57
CA TRP A 14 12.02 7.19 2.66
C TRP A 14 12.29 8.06 1.43
N TRP A 15 11.41 9.02 1.10
CA TRP A 15 11.68 9.98 0.02
C TRP A 15 12.85 10.92 0.31
N LYS A 16 13.25 11.05 1.58
CA LYS A 16 14.31 11.96 2.04
C LYS A 16 15.61 11.23 2.43
N GLY A 17 15.63 9.90 2.50
CA GLY A 17 16.82 9.16 2.92
C GLY A 17 16.55 7.71 3.31
N LYS A 18 17.48 7.15 4.09
CA LYS A 18 17.44 5.75 4.54
C LYS A 18 16.18 5.48 5.36
N PHE A 19 15.54 4.35 5.12
CA PHE A 19 14.37 3.89 5.84
C PHE A 19 14.60 2.46 6.27
N GLU A 20 14.56 2.23 7.57
CA GLU A 20 14.67 0.90 8.17
C GLU A 20 13.63 0.76 9.27
N ILE A 21 13.09 -0.45 9.44
CA ILE A 21 12.14 -0.78 10.49
C ILE A 21 12.61 -2.00 11.26
N GLU A 22 12.34 -2.00 12.56
CA GLU A 22 12.47 -3.22 13.35
C GLU A 22 11.29 -4.15 13.02
N TYR A 23 11.58 -5.22 12.27
CA TYR A 23 10.59 -6.20 11.85
C TYR A 23 10.97 -7.62 12.31
N LYS A 24 10.01 -8.29 12.97
CA LYS A 24 10.12 -9.72 13.25
C LYS A 24 9.52 -10.50 12.08
N GLN A 25 10.32 -11.38 11.46
CA GLN A 25 9.90 -12.20 10.33
C GLN A 25 8.62 -12.98 10.64
N ARG A 26 7.71 -13.01 9.66
CA ARG A 26 6.40 -13.69 9.74
C ARG A 26 6.19 -14.55 8.51
N GLU A 27 5.58 -15.72 8.68
CA GLU A 27 5.28 -16.67 7.58
C GLU A 27 4.41 -16.05 6.48
N ILE A 28 3.54 -15.09 6.85
CA ILE A 28 2.69 -14.38 5.89
C ILE A 28 3.50 -13.57 4.86
N TYR A 29 4.72 -13.19 5.22
CA TYR A 29 5.58 -12.37 4.37
C TYR A 29 6.03 -13.12 3.12
N GLU A 30 6.38 -14.40 3.25
CA GLU A 30 6.78 -15.24 2.12
C GLU A 30 5.66 -15.39 1.08
N GLN A 31 4.40 -15.32 1.52
CA GLN A 31 3.26 -15.32 0.60
C GLN A 31 3.21 -14.01 -0.17
N ILE A 32 3.35 -12.87 0.52
CA ILE A 32 3.37 -11.53 -0.10
C ILE A 32 4.44 -11.47 -1.20
N GLU A 33 5.66 -11.92 -0.90
CA GLU A 33 6.79 -11.91 -1.86
C GLU A 33 6.47 -12.68 -3.14
N LYS A 34 5.78 -13.83 -3.05
CA LYS A 34 5.35 -14.62 -4.21
C LYS A 34 4.36 -13.86 -5.11
N PHE A 35 3.51 -13.01 -4.53
CA PHE A 35 2.53 -12.23 -5.26
C PHE A 35 3.06 -10.86 -5.73
N MET A 36 4.20 -10.39 -5.23
CA MET A 36 4.82 -9.12 -5.64
C MET A 36 5.06 -9.00 -7.16
N PRO A 37 5.61 -9.99 -7.86
CA PRO A 37 5.84 -9.89 -9.31
C PRO A 37 4.56 -9.99 -10.15
N LEU A 38 3.44 -10.42 -9.56
CA LEU A 38 2.19 -10.62 -10.27
C LEU A 38 1.41 -9.30 -10.43
N PRO A 39 0.63 -9.14 -11.51
CA PRO A 39 -0.14 -7.92 -11.76
C PRO A 39 -1.30 -7.72 -10.78
N GLN A 40 -1.66 -8.75 -10.01
CA GLN A 40 -2.81 -8.73 -9.11
C GLN A 40 -2.62 -7.72 -7.96
N ILE A 41 -3.72 -7.10 -7.55
CA ILE A 41 -3.76 -6.30 -6.33
C ILE A 41 -3.63 -7.24 -5.13
N ILE A 42 -2.73 -6.91 -4.21
CA ILE A 42 -2.56 -7.64 -2.96
C ILE A 42 -3.41 -6.94 -1.90
N ALA A 43 -4.34 -7.68 -1.30
CA ALA A 43 -5.15 -7.19 -0.18
C ALA A 43 -4.68 -7.85 1.12
N LEU A 44 -4.15 -7.04 2.03
CA LEU A 44 -3.79 -7.45 3.39
C LEU A 44 -5.00 -7.26 4.29
N THR A 45 -5.62 -8.36 4.71
CA THR A 45 -6.78 -8.35 5.60
C THR A 45 -6.43 -8.98 6.93
N GLY A 46 -7.12 -8.54 7.99
CA GLY A 46 -6.89 -9.05 9.33
C GLY A 46 -7.53 -8.18 10.40
N LEU A 47 -7.55 -8.69 11.64
CA LEU A 47 -8.05 -7.95 12.81
C LEU A 47 -7.26 -6.64 13.04
N ARG A 48 -7.83 -5.72 13.83
CA ARG A 48 -7.07 -4.53 14.29
C ARG A 48 -5.88 -4.99 15.14
N ARG A 49 -4.75 -4.29 15.03
CA ARG A 49 -3.50 -4.53 15.78
C ARG A 49 -2.76 -5.83 15.45
N VAL A 50 -3.06 -6.49 14.33
CA VAL A 50 -2.29 -7.66 13.87
C VAL A 50 -0.92 -7.27 13.31
N GLY A 51 -0.74 -6.03 12.83
CA GLY A 51 0.53 -5.53 12.30
C GLY A 51 0.54 -5.25 10.81
N LYS A 52 -0.62 -5.09 10.15
CA LYS A 52 -0.73 -4.76 8.72
C LYS A 52 0.11 -3.55 8.29
N THR A 53 0.05 -2.44 9.04
CA THR A 53 0.88 -1.26 8.75
C THR A 53 2.37 -1.60 8.85
N THR A 54 2.77 -2.43 9.80
CA THR A 54 4.16 -2.92 9.92
C THR A 54 4.54 -3.80 8.72
N LEU A 55 3.65 -4.68 8.27
CA LEU A 55 3.86 -5.49 7.06
C LEU A 55 4.03 -4.61 5.81
N MET A 56 3.18 -3.61 5.63
CA MET A 56 3.31 -2.67 4.50
C MET A 56 4.64 -1.91 4.55
N ARG A 57 5.06 -1.46 5.74
CA ARG A 57 6.37 -0.82 5.93
C ARG A 57 7.53 -1.78 5.63
N LYS A 58 7.40 -3.06 5.98
CA LYS A 58 8.42 -4.07 5.62
C LYS A 58 8.51 -4.26 4.11
N ILE A 59 7.36 -4.33 3.42
CA ILE A 59 7.33 -4.39 1.95
C ILE A 59 8.05 -3.18 1.33
N ILE A 60 7.87 -1.99 1.90
CA ILE A 60 8.54 -0.77 1.44
C ILE A 60 10.06 -0.86 1.64
N GLU A 61 10.50 -1.25 2.83
CA GLU A 61 11.92 -1.47 3.13
C GLU A 61 12.55 -2.45 2.14
N ASP A 62 11.94 -3.64 1.98
CA ASP A 62 12.48 -4.67 1.08
C ASP A 62 12.45 -4.25 -0.39
N ALA A 63 11.43 -3.50 -0.81
CA ALA A 63 11.42 -2.95 -2.17
C ALA A 63 12.62 -2.03 -2.40
N ILE A 64 12.93 -1.16 -1.43
CA ILE A 64 14.08 -0.24 -1.50
C ILE A 64 15.39 -1.02 -1.47
N GLU A 65 15.54 -1.99 -0.56
CA GLU A 65 16.75 -2.83 -0.46
C GLU A 65 17.00 -3.63 -1.73
N ASN A 66 15.95 -4.11 -2.39
CA ASN A 66 16.02 -4.81 -3.67
C ASN A 66 16.19 -3.88 -4.88
N GLY A 67 16.46 -2.59 -4.67
CA GLY A 67 16.82 -1.63 -5.72
C GLY A 67 15.63 -0.93 -6.39
N PHE A 68 14.42 -1.01 -5.82
CA PHE A 68 13.30 -0.20 -6.28
C PHE A 68 13.51 1.27 -5.90
N ASP A 69 13.28 2.19 -6.83
CA ASP A 69 13.41 3.63 -6.56
C ASP A 69 12.45 4.02 -5.43
N SER A 70 13.00 4.42 -4.28
CA SER A 70 12.24 4.83 -3.09
C SER A 70 11.28 5.96 -3.41
N ARG A 71 11.62 6.84 -4.37
CA ARG A 71 10.73 7.91 -4.82
C ARG A 71 9.53 7.41 -5.59
N ASN A 72 9.55 6.20 -6.15
CA ASN A 72 8.41 5.58 -6.84
C ASN A 72 7.51 4.74 -5.91
N ILE A 73 7.79 4.74 -4.61
CA ILE A 73 6.98 4.07 -3.60
C ILE A 73 6.12 5.10 -2.89
N ILE A 74 4.81 4.90 -2.93
CA ILE A 74 3.81 5.77 -2.32
C ILE A 74 3.04 4.96 -1.28
N TYR A 75 3.04 5.46 -0.07
CA TYR A 75 2.19 4.99 1.03
C TYR A 75 1.23 6.10 1.43
N PHE A 76 -0.03 5.74 1.61
CA PHE A 76 -1.05 6.64 2.09
C PHE A 76 -1.98 5.92 3.06
N SER A 77 -2.25 6.53 4.20
CA SER A 77 -3.19 6.02 5.20
C SER A 77 -4.46 6.85 5.18
N PHE A 78 -5.59 6.19 4.93
CA PHE A 78 -6.90 6.83 5.02
C PHE A 78 -7.33 7.11 6.46
N ASP A 79 -6.56 6.71 7.47
CA ASP A 79 -6.83 7.18 8.84
C ASP A 79 -6.43 8.65 9.05
N GLU A 80 -5.32 9.06 8.42
CA GLU A 80 -4.78 10.43 8.55
C GLU A 80 -5.59 11.43 7.75
N PHE A 81 -6.10 11.03 6.58
CA PHE A 81 -6.89 11.92 5.74
C PHE A 81 -7.99 11.15 4.98
N ARG A 82 -9.15 11.03 5.63
CA ARG A 82 -10.31 10.25 5.18
C ARG A 82 -11.03 10.82 3.97
N GLU A 83 -10.91 12.12 3.75
CA GLU A 83 -11.63 12.85 2.70
C GLU A 83 -10.95 12.74 1.33
N ALA A 84 -9.70 12.26 1.28
CA ALA A 84 -8.96 12.12 0.02
C ALA A 84 -9.49 10.98 -0.84
N GLU A 85 -9.62 11.22 -2.14
CA GLU A 85 -9.76 10.16 -3.14
C GLU A 85 -8.40 9.59 -3.57
N ILE A 86 -8.37 8.36 -4.06
CA ILE A 86 -7.13 7.73 -4.56
C ILE A 86 -6.51 8.57 -5.68
N ARG A 87 -7.35 9.14 -6.56
CA ARG A 87 -6.89 10.03 -7.65
C ARG A 87 -6.25 11.31 -7.13
N GLU A 88 -6.75 11.86 -6.02
CA GLU A 88 -6.16 13.05 -5.42
C GLU A 88 -4.82 12.74 -4.78
N VAL A 89 -4.68 11.59 -4.13
CA VAL A 89 -3.40 11.10 -3.59
C VAL A 89 -2.38 10.98 -4.73
N MET A 90 -2.76 10.36 -5.85
CA MET A 90 -1.88 10.21 -7.01
C MET A 90 -1.49 11.56 -7.62
N ARG A 91 -2.44 12.48 -7.81
CA ARG A 91 -2.14 13.84 -8.32
C ARG A 91 -1.23 14.62 -7.38
N GLY A 92 -1.51 14.55 -6.07
CA GLY A 92 -0.67 15.18 -5.05
C GLY A 92 0.77 14.69 -5.10
N TYR A 93 0.95 13.38 -5.33
CA TYR A 93 2.27 12.78 -5.56
C TYR A 93 2.91 13.24 -6.88
N GLU A 94 2.18 13.24 -8.00
CA GLU A 94 2.70 13.67 -9.31
C GLU A 94 3.24 15.11 -9.24
N GLU A 95 2.49 15.99 -8.60
CA GLU A 95 2.89 17.38 -8.37
C GLU A 95 4.05 17.52 -7.38
N LEU A 96 4.18 16.62 -6.41
CA LEU A 96 5.26 16.65 -5.42
C LEU A 96 6.60 16.16 -5.98
N MET A 97 6.53 15.14 -6.83
CA MET A 97 7.71 14.48 -7.40
C MET A 97 8.08 14.99 -8.78
N GLU A 98 7.24 15.86 -9.37
CA GLU A 98 7.37 16.33 -10.76
C GLU A 98 7.43 15.13 -11.73
N LYS A 99 6.63 14.09 -11.43
CA LYS A 99 6.56 12.82 -12.16
C LYS A 99 5.16 12.61 -12.75
N ASP A 100 5.08 11.80 -13.79
CA ASP A 100 3.84 11.37 -14.43
C ASP A 100 3.76 9.84 -14.38
N PHE A 101 2.73 9.32 -13.68
CA PHE A 101 2.52 7.88 -13.52
C PHE A 101 2.38 7.14 -14.85
N ARG A 102 1.92 7.82 -15.90
CA ARG A 102 1.68 7.23 -17.23
C ARG A 102 2.95 7.17 -18.05
N ARG A 103 3.90 8.07 -17.82
CA ARG A 103 5.07 8.26 -18.68
C ARG A 103 6.35 7.64 -18.14
N GLN A 104 6.48 7.48 -16.82
CA GLN A 104 7.77 7.14 -16.21
C GLN A 104 7.66 5.93 -15.27
N GLY A 105 8.50 4.91 -15.47
CA GLY A 105 8.78 3.89 -14.45
C GLY A 105 7.65 2.93 -14.08
N LYS A 106 7.94 2.12 -13.04
CA LYS A 106 6.97 1.31 -12.30
C LYS A 106 6.82 1.92 -10.91
N TYR A 107 5.62 1.88 -10.36
CA TYR A 107 5.31 2.42 -9.04
C TYR A 107 4.76 1.36 -8.11
N LEU A 108 4.99 1.55 -6.81
CA LEU A 108 4.41 0.76 -5.76
C LEU A 108 3.46 1.66 -4.94
N LEU A 109 2.17 1.38 -5.00
CA LEU A 109 1.12 2.13 -4.30
C LEU A 109 0.56 1.28 -3.15
N LEU A 110 0.82 1.73 -1.93
CA LEU A 110 0.37 1.12 -0.68
C LEU A 110 -0.74 2.00 -0.07
N LEU A 111 -1.94 1.45 0.07
CA LEU A 111 -3.11 2.13 0.63
C LEU A 111 -3.53 1.47 1.94
N ASP A 112 -3.36 2.16 3.06
CA ASP A 112 -3.69 1.65 4.39
C ASP A 112 -5.10 2.07 4.83
N GLU A 113 -5.78 1.17 5.53
CA GLU A 113 -7.16 1.34 6.01
C GLU A 113 -8.15 1.77 4.91
N ILE A 114 -8.05 1.17 3.71
CA ILE A 114 -8.81 1.58 2.52
C ILE A 114 -10.33 1.51 2.69
N GLN A 115 -10.82 0.67 3.60
CA GLN A 115 -12.25 0.57 3.92
C GLN A 115 -12.84 1.86 4.52
N LYS A 116 -11.99 2.80 4.96
CA LYS A 116 -12.43 4.12 5.44
C LYS A 116 -12.78 5.08 4.31
N LEU A 117 -12.27 4.83 3.11
CA LEU A 117 -12.58 5.62 1.92
C LEU A 117 -13.95 5.23 1.38
N SER A 118 -14.82 6.21 1.16
CA SER A 118 -16.11 5.98 0.50
C SER A 118 -15.92 5.55 -0.96
N ASN A 119 -16.67 4.54 -1.42
CA ASN A 119 -16.65 4.06 -2.81
C ASN A 119 -15.25 3.59 -3.29
N TRP A 120 -14.41 3.13 -2.37
CA TRP A 120 -13.02 2.78 -2.64
C TRP A 120 -12.86 1.68 -3.69
N GLU A 121 -13.80 0.72 -3.79
CA GLU A 121 -13.74 -0.38 -4.79
C GLU A 121 -13.76 0.16 -6.23
N ASN A 122 -14.68 1.08 -6.51
CA ASN A 122 -14.79 1.69 -7.84
C ASN A 122 -13.60 2.60 -8.15
N GLN A 123 -13.09 3.31 -7.14
CA GLN A 123 -11.87 4.11 -7.31
C GLN A 123 -10.67 3.21 -7.61
N LEU A 124 -10.48 2.15 -6.83
CA LEU A 124 -9.39 1.20 -6.98
C LEU A 124 -9.42 0.51 -8.35
N LYS A 125 -10.60 0.04 -8.77
CA LYS A 125 -10.81 -0.52 -10.12
C LYS A 125 -10.44 0.48 -11.20
N SER A 126 -10.89 1.73 -11.06
CA SER A 126 -10.57 2.79 -12.03
C SER A 126 -9.06 3.03 -12.13
N ILE A 127 -8.33 3.02 -11.02
CA ILE A 127 -6.86 3.15 -11.03
C ILE A 127 -6.21 1.93 -11.69
N TYR A 128 -6.65 0.73 -11.34
CA TYR A 128 -6.13 -0.50 -11.93
C TYR A 128 -6.33 -0.55 -13.44
N ASP A 129 -7.52 -0.18 -13.93
CA ASP A 129 -7.83 -0.16 -15.36
C ASP A 129 -7.02 0.90 -16.12
N LEU A 130 -6.71 2.04 -15.48
CA LEU A 130 -5.95 3.14 -16.10
C LEU A 130 -4.44 2.87 -16.16
N PHE A 131 -3.86 2.31 -15.10
CA PHE A 131 -2.41 2.19 -14.97
C PHE A 131 -1.89 0.76 -15.14
N GLY A 132 -2.76 -0.25 -14.96
CA GLY A 132 -2.47 -1.66 -15.17
C GLY A 132 -1.17 -2.11 -14.50
N LYS A 133 -0.30 -2.77 -15.28
CA LYS A 133 0.97 -3.34 -14.81
C LYS A 133 2.03 -2.30 -14.42
N LYS A 134 1.79 -1.00 -14.64
CA LYS A 134 2.75 0.07 -14.26
C LYS A 134 2.72 0.37 -12.77
N VAL A 135 1.60 0.10 -12.10
CA VAL A 135 1.41 0.40 -10.68
C VAL A 135 1.08 -0.91 -9.96
N LYS A 136 1.99 -1.38 -9.12
CA LYS A 136 1.69 -2.47 -8.18
C LYS A 136 0.90 -1.87 -7.02
N ILE A 137 -0.30 -2.39 -6.79
CA ILE A 137 -1.18 -1.87 -5.73
C ILE A 137 -1.25 -2.89 -4.59
N ILE A 138 -1.04 -2.41 -3.37
CA ILE A 138 -1.21 -3.14 -2.12
C ILE A 138 -2.19 -2.37 -1.26
N ILE A 139 -3.24 -3.02 -0.81
CA ILE A 139 -4.27 -2.42 0.04
C ILE A 139 -4.30 -3.13 1.39
N SER A 140 -4.70 -2.41 2.43
CA SER A 140 -4.86 -2.92 3.78
C SER A 140 -6.23 -2.55 4.34
N GLY A 141 -6.79 -3.43 5.17
CA GLY A 141 -7.92 -3.07 6.03
C GLY A 141 -8.48 -4.20 6.89
N SER A 142 -9.64 -3.95 7.52
CA SER A 142 -10.30 -4.92 8.39
C SER A 142 -10.95 -6.08 7.63
N GLU A 143 -11.12 -7.21 8.32
CA GLU A 143 -11.71 -8.49 7.87
C GLU A 143 -12.92 -8.41 6.91
N SER A 144 -13.73 -7.35 6.96
CA SER A 144 -14.88 -7.16 6.08
C SER A 144 -14.54 -6.90 4.60
N LEU A 145 -13.26 -6.81 4.23
CA LEU A 145 -12.75 -6.63 2.87
C LEU A 145 -12.72 -7.96 2.07
N PHE A 146 -13.87 -8.60 1.84
CA PHE A 146 -13.94 -9.73 0.90
C PHE A 146 -14.27 -9.25 -0.51
N ILE A 147 -13.24 -8.90 -1.30
CA ILE A 147 -13.40 -8.65 -2.75
C ILE A 147 -13.19 -9.95 -3.51
N LYS A 148 -14.02 -10.23 -4.53
CA LYS A 148 -13.87 -11.38 -5.44
C LYS A 148 -12.69 -11.30 -6.43
N ASN A 149 -11.98 -10.16 -6.52
CA ASN A 149 -11.04 -9.85 -7.62
C ASN A 149 -9.61 -9.47 -7.16
N CYS A 150 -9.26 -9.67 -5.88
CA CYS A 150 -7.92 -9.39 -5.36
C CYS A 150 -7.34 -10.65 -4.73
N THR A 151 -6.00 -10.77 -4.73
CA THR A 151 -5.35 -11.80 -3.92
C THR A 151 -5.41 -11.37 -2.46
N THR A 152 -6.30 -11.99 -1.68
CA THR A 152 -6.44 -11.73 -0.25
C THR A 152 -5.45 -12.56 0.53
N ILE A 153 -4.58 -11.89 1.28
CA ILE A 153 -3.63 -12.49 2.21
C ILE A 153 -4.09 -12.11 3.62
N GLN A 154 -4.51 -13.11 4.39
CA GLN A 154 -5.13 -12.92 5.69
C GLN A 154 -4.13 -13.15 6.83
N GLU A 155 -3.98 -12.17 7.71
CA GLU A 155 -3.23 -12.32 8.94
C GLU A 155 -4.15 -12.83 10.06
N VAL A 156 -4.10 -14.14 10.27
CA VAL A 156 -4.79 -14.77 11.39
C VAL A 156 -3.95 -14.52 12.65
N GLY A 157 -4.43 -13.64 13.53
CA GLY A 157 -3.81 -13.46 14.85
C GLY A 157 -3.69 -14.83 15.52
N GLY A 158 -2.46 -15.26 15.83
CA GLY A 158 -2.17 -16.61 16.29
C GLY A 158 -3.05 -17.01 17.48
N ARG A 159 -4.08 -17.82 17.24
CA ARG A 159 -4.59 -18.72 18.27
C ARG A 159 -3.61 -19.88 18.35
N ARG A 160 -2.82 -19.92 19.43
CA ARG A 160 -2.35 -21.20 19.97
C ARG A 160 -3.59 -22.11 20.02
N LYS A 161 -3.58 -23.21 19.28
CA LYS A 161 -4.46 -24.34 19.57
C LYS A 161 -4.14 -24.73 21.02
N GLY A 162 -5.06 -24.41 21.93
CA GLY A 162 -5.10 -25.05 23.23
C GLY A 162 -5.41 -26.52 23.00
N ASN A 163 -4.61 -27.36 23.66
CA ASN A 163 -4.73 -28.81 23.72
C ASN A 163 -6.12 -29.25 24.16
#